data_AF-A0A7V9S1I4-F1
#
_entry.id   AF-A0A7V9S1I4-F1
#
_cell.length_a   1.000
_cell.length_b   1.000
_cell.length_c   1.000
_cell.angle_alpha   90.00
_cell.angle_beta   90.00
_cell.angle_gamma   90.00
#
_symmetry.space_group_name_H-M   'P 1'
#
loop_
_entity.id
_entity.type
_entity.pdbx_description
1 polymer ?
#
loop_
_entity_poly.entity_id
_entity_poly.type
_entity_poly.pdbx_seq_one_letter_code
_entity_poly.pdbx_strand_id
1 'polypeptide(L)'
;AGALVRRRRMWTGWTLAHSAPFIGAAGLLTALEPMSFPVGLAALAHAWAIPELYAARGVNVVRPKGPVSERAEQVAQGLLGDLLGHEPRELQRSTGLALERGALGTWLVAEAGALLVAPGGRTVHCYCVRATDRTLPPSDRIAHLLLGLRADEQGFATVANHAFAGAPWRVRRRLPAYMRPALAAAVDAARRQD
;
A
#
# COMPACT_ATOMS: atom_id res chain seq x y z
N ALA A 1 11.93 -13.17 -2.40
CA ALA A 1 12.72 -11.93 -2.13
C ALA A 1 13.26 -11.22 -3.39
N GLY A 2 14.02 -11.88 -4.28
CA GLY A 2 14.71 -11.21 -5.41
C GLY A 2 13.79 -10.43 -6.38
N ALA A 3 12.60 -10.95 -6.68
CA ALA A 3 11.62 -10.27 -7.53
C ALA A 3 11.10 -8.94 -6.91
N LEU A 4 10.88 -8.90 -5.58
CA LEU A 4 10.45 -7.69 -4.87
C LEU A 4 11.55 -6.63 -4.85
N VAL A 5 12.80 -7.04 -4.63
CA VAL A 5 13.96 -6.13 -4.68
C VAL A 5 14.10 -5.53 -6.07
N ARG A 6 13.97 -6.33 -7.13
CA ARG A 6 13.98 -5.85 -8.52
C ARG A 6 12.85 -4.86 -8.78
N ARG A 7 11.61 -5.18 -8.38
CA ARG A 7 10.46 -4.27 -8.53
C ARG A 7 10.66 -2.96 -7.77
N ARG A 8 11.21 -3.00 -6.55
CA ARG A 8 11.56 -1.80 -5.77
C ARG A 8 12.62 -0.96 -6.49
N ARG A 9 13.69 -1.57 -6.99
CA ARG A 9 14.75 -0.87 -7.74
C ARG A 9 14.19 -0.21 -9.00
N MET A 10 13.37 -0.92 -9.75
CA MET A 10 12.71 -0.40 -10.95
C MET A 10 11.81 0.81 -10.60
N TRP A 11 11.01 0.70 -9.54
CA TRP A 11 10.18 1.82 -9.05
C TRP A 11 11.02 3.02 -8.62
N THR A 12 12.11 2.77 -7.91
CA THR A 12 13.03 3.83 -7.46
C THR A 12 13.66 4.52 -8.67
N GLY A 13 14.15 3.75 -9.64
CA GLY A 13 14.71 4.26 -10.89
C GLY A 13 13.69 5.08 -11.68
N TRP A 14 12.46 4.59 -11.83
CA TRP A 14 11.39 5.31 -12.52
C TRP A 14 11.04 6.65 -11.84
N THR A 15 10.96 6.64 -10.51
CA THR A 15 10.69 7.85 -9.72
C THR A 15 11.81 8.86 -9.85
N LEU A 16 13.07 8.40 -9.81
CA LEU A 16 14.25 9.25 -10.02
C LEU A 16 14.28 9.81 -11.44
N ALA A 17 14.01 9.00 -12.46
CA ALA A 17 13.95 9.45 -13.85
C ALA A 17 12.92 10.58 -14.07
N HIS A 18 11.78 10.53 -13.36
CA HIS A 18 10.78 11.59 -13.41
C HIS A 18 11.15 12.83 -12.58
N SER A 19 11.81 12.66 -11.44
CA SER A 19 12.03 13.76 -10.49
C SER A 19 13.34 14.52 -10.73
N ALA A 20 14.39 13.82 -11.19
CA ALA A 20 15.72 14.39 -11.41
C ALA A 20 15.74 15.53 -12.44
N PRO A 21 15.01 15.48 -13.57
CA PRO A 21 14.97 16.60 -14.52
C PRO A 21 14.46 17.89 -13.89
N PHE A 22 13.43 17.82 -13.04
CA PHE A 22 12.89 19.00 -12.34
C PHE A 22 13.86 19.57 -11.31
N ILE A 23 14.56 18.71 -10.58
CA ILE A 23 15.60 19.14 -9.62
C ILE A 23 16.76 19.80 -10.37
N GLY A 24 17.21 19.20 -11.48
CA GLY A 24 18.25 19.75 -12.35
C GLY A 24 17.84 21.10 -12.93
N ALA A 25 16.61 21.21 -13.45
CA ALA A 25 16.07 22.47 -13.95
C ALA A 25 16.03 23.56 -12.86
N ALA A 26 15.58 23.22 -11.65
CA ALA A 26 15.55 24.16 -10.53
C ALA A 26 16.95 24.71 -10.19
N GLY A 27 17.95 23.82 -10.12
CA GLY A 27 19.34 24.20 -9.87
C GLY A 27 19.93 25.05 -10.99
N LEU A 28 19.73 24.63 -12.25
CA LEU A 28 20.27 25.33 -13.42
C LEU A 28 19.66 26.72 -13.58
N LEU A 29 18.33 26.85 -13.45
CA LEU A 29 17.65 28.14 -13.54
C LEU A 29 18.16 29.10 -12.47
N THR A 30 18.22 28.66 -11.22
CA THR A 30 18.68 29.50 -10.09
C THR A 30 20.15 29.91 -10.23
N ALA A 31 21.00 29.03 -10.80
CA ALA A 31 22.41 29.31 -11.02
C ALA A 31 22.67 30.29 -12.17
N LEU A 32 21.88 30.21 -13.25
CA LEU A 32 22.01 31.11 -14.40
C LEU A 32 21.38 32.48 -14.15
N GLU A 33 20.20 32.49 -13.54
CA GLU A 33 19.42 33.71 -13.31
C GLU A 33 18.75 33.63 -11.93
N PRO A 34 19.31 34.25 -10.87
CA PRO A 34 18.78 34.15 -9.51
C PRO A 34 17.32 34.61 -9.37
N MET A 35 16.86 35.55 -10.21
CA MET A 35 15.46 36.00 -10.23
C MET A 35 14.48 34.90 -10.64
N SER A 36 14.96 33.82 -11.27
CA SER A 36 14.16 32.64 -11.60
C SER A 36 13.89 31.70 -10.41
N PHE A 37 14.39 32.05 -9.20
CA PHE A 37 14.19 31.25 -7.99
C PHE A 37 12.73 30.78 -7.76
N PRO A 38 11.68 31.61 -7.96
CA PRO A 38 10.29 31.14 -7.83
C PRO A 38 9.93 30.01 -8.81
N VAL A 39 10.47 30.04 -10.03
CA VAL A 39 10.28 28.98 -11.03
C VAL A 39 11.02 27.71 -10.60
N GLY A 40 12.21 27.85 -10.01
CA GLY A 40 12.94 26.74 -9.40
C GLY A 40 12.16 26.07 -8.28
N LEU A 41 11.53 26.85 -7.39
CA LEU A 41 10.63 26.32 -6.36
C LEU A 41 9.44 25.56 -6.95
N ALA A 42 8.83 26.08 -8.02
CA ALA A 42 7.76 25.40 -8.71
C ALA A 42 8.22 24.05 -9.31
N ALA A 43 9.42 23.99 -9.89
CA ALA A 43 9.99 22.75 -10.38
C ALA A 43 10.24 21.73 -9.26
N LEU A 44 10.78 22.15 -8.11
CA LEU A 44 10.94 21.29 -6.93
C LEU A 44 9.59 20.79 -6.40
N ALA A 45 8.56 21.63 -6.43
CA ALA A 45 7.20 21.23 -6.08
C ALA A 45 6.68 20.12 -7.00
N HIS A 46 6.96 20.19 -8.31
CA HIS A 46 6.61 19.11 -9.26
C HIS A 46 7.39 17.82 -8.98
N ALA A 47 8.69 17.92 -8.72
CA ALA A 47 9.53 16.79 -8.34
C ALA A 47 8.99 16.07 -7.10
N TRP A 48 8.41 16.82 -6.14
CA TRP A 48 7.79 16.27 -4.95
C TRP A 48 6.38 15.71 -5.19
N ALA A 49 5.58 16.38 -6.03
CA ALA A 49 4.19 16.00 -6.29
C ALA A 49 4.07 14.63 -6.98
N ILE A 50 4.98 14.30 -7.90
CA ILE A 50 4.92 13.04 -8.67
C ILE A 50 4.97 11.79 -7.76
N PRO A 51 5.99 11.59 -6.89
CA PRO A 51 6.02 10.46 -5.96
C PRO A 51 4.80 10.40 -5.05
N GLU A 52 4.27 11.56 -4.66
CA GLU A 52 3.12 11.67 -3.79
C GLU A 52 1.81 11.25 -4.45
N LEU A 53 1.63 11.53 -5.75
CA LEU A 53 0.49 11.04 -6.53
C LEU A 53 0.53 9.52 -6.65
N TYR A 54 1.70 8.92 -6.87
CA TYR A 54 1.83 7.46 -6.91
C TYR A 54 1.57 6.82 -5.54
N ALA A 55 2.03 7.44 -4.44
CA ALA A 55 1.70 6.98 -3.09
C ALA A 55 0.19 7.08 -2.82
N ALA A 56 -0.48 8.13 -3.29
CA ALA A 56 -1.93 8.28 -3.18
C ALA A 56 -2.68 7.20 -3.99
N ARG A 57 -2.25 6.91 -5.22
CA ARG A 57 -2.76 5.77 -6.02
C ARG A 57 -2.56 4.44 -5.31
N GLY A 58 -1.40 4.23 -4.72
CA GLY A 58 -1.09 3.06 -3.91
C GLY A 58 -2.03 2.88 -2.73
N VAL A 59 -2.27 3.94 -1.95
CA VAL A 59 -3.21 3.91 -0.81
C VAL A 59 -4.67 3.68 -1.26
N ASN A 60 -5.07 4.18 -2.41
CA ASN A 60 -6.44 3.99 -2.90
C ASN A 60 -6.81 2.53 -3.18
N VAL A 61 -5.83 1.60 -3.23
CA VAL A 61 -6.14 0.17 -3.35
C VAL A 61 -6.78 -0.39 -2.10
N VAL A 62 -6.51 0.18 -0.92
CA VAL A 62 -7.02 -0.32 0.37
C VAL A 62 -8.15 0.50 0.98
N ARG A 63 -8.64 1.53 0.27
CA ARG A 63 -9.81 2.29 0.74
C ARG A 63 -11.10 1.48 0.58
N PRO A 64 -12.08 1.63 1.48
CA PRO A 64 -13.41 1.04 1.31
C PRO A 64 -14.08 1.50 0.01
N LYS A 65 -14.83 0.62 -0.66
CA LYS A 65 -15.34 0.80 -2.04
C LYS A 65 -16.84 0.58 -2.22
N GLY A 66 -17.67 0.62 -1.19
CA GLY A 66 -19.11 0.63 -1.44
C GLY A 66 -20.01 0.53 -0.22
N PRO A 67 -21.33 0.62 -0.45
CA PRO A 67 -22.33 0.47 0.60
C PRO A 67 -22.35 -0.97 1.13
N VAL A 68 -22.69 -1.10 2.41
CA VAL A 68 -22.68 -2.34 3.18
C VAL A 68 -24.11 -2.82 3.36
N SER A 69 -24.41 -4.07 2.94
CA SER A 69 -25.61 -4.74 3.43
C SER A 69 -25.34 -5.19 4.86
N GLU A 70 -25.93 -4.50 5.85
CA GLU A 70 -25.59 -4.68 7.27
C GLU A 70 -25.71 -6.13 7.75
N ARG A 71 -26.77 -6.84 7.35
CA ARG A 71 -27.00 -8.23 7.76
C ARG A 71 -26.01 -9.20 7.12
N ALA A 72 -25.71 -9.04 5.83
CA ALA A 72 -24.75 -9.90 5.14
C ALA A 72 -23.32 -9.66 5.64
N GLU A 73 -22.98 -8.41 5.96
CA GLU A 73 -21.68 -8.06 6.53
C GLU A 73 -21.49 -8.63 7.94
N GLN A 74 -22.53 -8.69 8.79
CA GLN A 74 -22.41 -9.32 10.11
C GLN A 74 -22.00 -10.80 10.03
N VAL A 75 -22.57 -11.56 9.09
CA VAL A 75 -22.21 -12.98 8.88
C VAL A 75 -20.80 -13.09 8.30
N ALA A 76 -20.48 -12.30 7.28
CA ALA A 76 -19.17 -12.27 6.66
C ALA A 76 -18.05 -11.87 7.65
N GLN A 77 -18.34 -10.95 8.58
CA GLN A 77 -17.46 -10.57 9.67
C GLN A 77 -17.20 -11.72 10.66
N GLY A 78 -18.16 -12.63 10.82
CA GLY A 78 -17.99 -13.87 11.58
C GLY A 78 -16.93 -14.75 10.92
N LEU A 79 -17.12 -15.09 9.65
CA LEU A 79 -16.19 -15.91 8.87
C LEU A 79 -14.77 -15.29 8.83
N LEU A 80 -14.66 -14.01 8.52
CA LEU A 80 -13.36 -13.33 8.51
C LEU A 80 -12.74 -13.33 9.91
N GLY A 81 -13.55 -13.16 10.94
CA GLY A 81 -13.13 -13.24 12.34
C GLY A 81 -12.64 -14.63 12.75
N ASP A 82 -13.08 -15.71 12.10
CA ASP A 82 -12.61 -17.07 12.33
C ASP A 82 -11.31 -17.37 11.56
N LEU A 83 -11.12 -16.75 10.38
CA LEU A 83 -9.87 -16.83 9.63
C LEU A 83 -8.73 -16.04 10.28
N LEU A 84 -9.10 -15.00 11.04
CA LEU A 84 -8.18 -14.15 11.80
C LEU A 84 -8.08 -14.65 13.25
N GLY A 85 -6.88 -14.59 13.83
CA GLY A 85 -6.73 -14.75 15.28
C GLY A 85 -7.35 -13.57 16.04
N HIS A 86 -7.27 -13.61 17.38
CA HIS A 86 -7.86 -12.58 18.24
C HIS A 86 -7.33 -11.16 17.96
N GLU A 87 -6.00 -10.93 18.02
CA GLU A 87 -5.44 -9.59 17.81
C GLU A 87 -5.62 -9.07 16.36
N PRO A 88 -5.35 -9.87 15.29
CA PRO A 88 -5.58 -9.41 13.92
C PRO A 88 -7.05 -9.09 13.63
N ARG A 89 -7.98 -9.76 14.30
CA ARG A 89 -9.42 -9.49 14.20
C ARG A 89 -9.79 -8.15 14.80
N GLU A 90 -9.29 -7.80 15.98
CA GLU A 90 -9.55 -6.48 16.59
C GLU A 90 -8.97 -5.34 15.74
N LEU A 91 -7.78 -5.56 15.19
CA LEU A 91 -7.17 -4.64 14.25
C LEU A 91 -8.04 -4.49 12.99
N GLN A 92 -8.49 -5.59 12.40
CA GLN A 92 -9.35 -5.57 11.22
C GLN A 92 -10.67 -4.83 11.47
N ARG A 93 -11.31 -5.02 12.63
CA ARG A 93 -12.55 -4.33 12.99
C ARG A 93 -12.37 -2.82 13.12
N SER A 94 -11.25 -2.38 13.70
CA SER A 94 -10.99 -0.95 13.93
C SER A 94 -10.44 -0.23 12.69
N THR A 95 -9.73 -0.93 11.81
CA THR A 95 -9.05 -0.31 10.67
C THR A 95 -9.60 -0.72 9.30
N GLY A 96 -10.40 -1.78 9.22
CA GLY A 96 -10.86 -2.39 7.97
C GLY A 96 -9.77 -3.15 7.21
N LEU A 97 -8.64 -3.48 7.84
CA LEU A 97 -7.48 -4.12 7.21
C LEU A 97 -7.12 -5.41 7.95
N ALA A 98 -7.14 -6.54 7.24
CA ALA A 98 -6.72 -7.83 7.78
C ALA A 98 -5.19 -7.95 7.71
N LEU A 99 -4.54 -8.17 8.86
CA LEU A 99 -3.10 -8.38 8.93
C LEU A 99 -2.78 -9.87 8.78
N GLU A 100 -1.88 -10.20 7.86
CA GLU A 100 -1.41 -11.56 7.63
C GLU A 100 0.12 -11.59 7.52
N ARG A 101 0.77 -12.57 8.15
CA ARG A 101 2.22 -12.78 8.01
C ARG A 101 2.46 -13.80 6.91
N GLY A 102 3.32 -13.47 5.95
CA GLY A 102 3.74 -14.38 4.88
C GLY A 102 5.26 -14.46 4.77
N ALA A 103 5.74 -15.25 3.81
CA ALA A 103 7.18 -15.41 3.55
C ALA A 103 7.76 -14.21 2.79
N LEU A 104 6.93 -13.42 2.09
CA LEU A 104 7.35 -12.19 1.43
C LEU A 104 7.37 -10.98 2.37
N GLY A 105 6.81 -11.08 3.57
CA GLY A 105 6.74 -10.02 4.57
C GLY A 105 5.40 -10.01 5.32
N THR A 106 4.96 -8.83 5.75
CA THR A 106 3.65 -8.67 6.41
C THR A 106 2.64 -7.99 5.50
N TRP A 107 1.50 -8.62 5.31
CA TRP A 107 0.41 -8.16 4.47
C TRP A 107 -0.67 -7.43 5.27
N LEU A 108 -1.24 -6.41 4.64
CA LEU A 108 -2.51 -5.78 5.04
C LEU A 108 -3.47 -5.91 3.88
N VAL A 109 -4.50 -6.74 4.05
CA VAL A 109 -5.49 -7.05 3.04
C VAL A 109 -6.75 -6.22 3.28
N ALA A 110 -7.20 -5.55 2.23
CA ALA A 110 -8.48 -4.85 2.16
C ALA A 110 -9.36 -5.53 1.09
N GLU A 111 -10.61 -5.13 1.00
CA GLU A 111 -11.59 -5.75 0.08
C GLU A 111 -11.25 -5.59 -1.42
N ALA A 112 -10.36 -4.68 -1.78
CA ALA A 112 -10.05 -4.36 -3.18
C ALA A 112 -8.56 -4.05 -3.43
N GLY A 113 -7.70 -4.53 -2.53
CA GLY A 113 -6.26 -4.36 -2.61
C GLY A 113 -5.53 -4.91 -1.40
N ALA A 114 -4.21 -4.92 -1.48
CA ALA A 114 -3.35 -5.31 -0.37
C ALA A 114 -2.09 -4.44 -0.32
N LEU A 115 -1.56 -4.26 0.88
CA LEU A 115 -0.23 -3.71 1.12
C LEU A 115 0.69 -4.84 1.59
N LEU A 116 1.89 -4.92 1.05
CA LEU A 116 2.94 -5.78 1.56
C LEU A 116 4.04 -4.90 2.15
N VAL A 117 4.25 -5.01 3.46
CA VAL A 117 5.42 -4.48 4.14
C VAL A 117 6.53 -5.51 4.04
N ALA A 118 7.58 -5.18 3.28
CA ALA A 118 8.73 -6.05 3.10
C ALA A 118 9.48 -6.25 4.43
N PRO A 119 10.24 -7.36 4.58
CA PRO A 119 11.10 -7.61 5.73
C PRO A 119 11.96 -6.40 6.10
N GLY A 120 12.12 -6.18 7.40
CA GLY A 120 12.79 -5.00 7.98
C GLY A 120 11.93 -3.73 8.01
N GLY A 121 10.71 -3.76 7.48
CA GLY A 121 9.73 -2.68 7.65
C GLY A 121 10.07 -1.39 6.90
N ARG A 122 11.01 -1.41 5.95
CA ARG A 122 11.51 -0.19 5.26
C ARG A 122 10.80 0.11 3.94
N THR A 123 10.09 -0.85 3.38
CA THR A 123 9.44 -0.72 2.06
C THR A 123 8.03 -1.29 2.11
N VAL A 124 7.08 -0.59 1.49
CA VAL A 124 5.71 -1.04 1.27
C VAL A 124 5.46 -1.17 -0.23
N HIS A 125 4.86 -2.29 -0.63
CA HIS A 125 4.34 -2.53 -1.97
C HIS A 125 2.81 -2.47 -1.92
N CYS A 126 2.19 -1.71 -2.82
CA CYS A 126 0.74 -1.64 -2.94
C CYS A 126 0.27 -2.46 -4.15
N TYR A 127 -0.72 -3.31 -3.92
CA TYR A 127 -1.27 -4.22 -4.91
C TYR A 127 -2.76 -3.96 -5.07
N CYS A 128 -3.19 -3.74 -6.31
CA CYS A 128 -4.59 -3.75 -6.67
C CYS A 128 -4.97 -5.17 -7.05
N VAL A 129 -5.75 -5.81 -6.18
CA VAL A 129 -6.33 -7.14 -6.35
C VAL A 129 -7.80 -7.06 -5.99
N ARG A 130 -8.66 -7.77 -6.70
CA ARG A 130 -10.10 -7.74 -6.45
C ARG A 130 -10.60 -9.16 -6.32
N ALA A 131 -11.50 -9.39 -5.36
CA ALA A 131 -12.35 -10.56 -5.40
C ALA A 131 -13.17 -10.55 -6.69
N THR A 132 -13.40 -11.73 -7.27
CA THR A 132 -14.11 -11.89 -8.55
C THR A 132 -15.54 -11.37 -8.46
N ASP A 133 -16.22 -11.66 -7.34
CA ASP A 133 -17.58 -11.23 -7.09
C ASP A 133 -17.63 -9.93 -6.26
N ARG A 134 -18.20 -8.87 -6.87
CA ARG A 134 -18.35 -7.55 -6.26
C ARG A 134 -19.61 -7.42 -5.42
N THR A 135 -20.52 -8.38 -5.50
CA THR A 135 -21.76 -8.39 -4.73
C THR A 135 -21.57 -8.94 -3.31
N LEU A 136 -20.47 -9.68 -3.10
CA LEU A 136 -20.07 -10.18 -1.79
C LEU A 136 -19.90 -9.04 -0.77
N PRO A 137 -20.24 -9.27 0.50
CA PRO A 137 -19.92 -8.33 1.58
C PRO A 137 -18.42 -8.00 1.64
N PRO A 138 -18.05 -6.77 2.06
CA PRO A 138 -16.66 -6.37 2.31
C PRO A 138 -15.80 -7.45 3.00
N SER A 139 -16.30 -8.03 4.08
CA SER A 139 -15.55 -9.04 4.85
C SER A 139 -15.31 -10.33 4.09
N ASP A 140 -16.28 -10.78 3.29
CA ASP A 140 -16.13 -11.97 2.44
C ASP A 140 -15.10 -11.73 1.34
N ARG A 141 -15.06 -10.52 0.77
CA ARG A 141 -14.02 -10.16 -0.21
C ARG A 141 -12.63 -10.19 0.41
N ILE A 142 -12.47 -9.69 1.64
CA ILE A 142 -11.21 -9.76 2.39
C ILE A 142 -10.86 -11.24 2.67
N ALA A 143 -11.81 -12.04 3.13
CA ALA A 143 -11.62 -13.47 3.39
C ALA A 143 -11.15 -14.21 2.12
N HIS A 144 -11.77 -13.94 0.98
CA HIS A 144 -11.40 -14.54 -0.30
C HIS A 144 -9.96 -14.19 -0.71
N LEU A 145 -9.59 -12.92 -0.57
CA LEU A 145 -8.23 -12.46 -0.85
C LEU A 145 -7.21 -13.05 0.13
N LEU A 146 -7.57 -13.17 1.41
CA LEU A 146 -6.74 -13.77 2.45
C LEU A 146 -6.49 -15.25 2.19
N LEU A 147 -7.53 -16.00 1.79
CA LEU A 147 -7.39 -17.41 1.42
C LEU A 147 -6.52 -17.59 0.18
N GLY A 148 -6.70 -16.74 -0.85
CA GLY A 148 -5.84 -16.74 -2.03
C GLY A 148 -4.38 -16.44 -1.69
N LEU A 149 -4.15 -15.46 -0.80
CA LEU A 149 -2.82 -15.13 -0.30
C LEU A 149 -2.16 -16.30 0.45
N ARG A 150 -2.91 -17.00 1.31
CA ARG A 150 -2.41 -18.16 2.07
C ARG A 150 -2.13 -19.38 1.18
N ALA A 151 -2.92 -19.56 0.13
CA ALA A 151 -2.76 -20.68 -0.80
C ALA A 151 -1.51 -20.51 -1.69
N ASP A 152 -1.29 -19.31 -2.23
CA ASP A 152 -0.10 -18.99 -3.04
C ASP A 152 0.27 -17.51 -2.94
N GLU A 153 1.15 -17.19 -1.99
CA GLU A 153 1.62 -15.83 -1.77
C GLU A 153 2.37 -15.25 -2.98
N GLN A 154 3.15 -16.08 -3.70
CA GLN A 154 3.91 -15.63 -4.87
C GLN A 154 2.97 -15.36 -6.05
N GLY A 155 2.01 -16.25 -6.29
CA GLY A 155 0.95 -16.08 -7.27
C GLY A 155 0.12 -14.83 -6.98
N PHE A 156 -0.26 -14.62 -5.72
CA PHE A 156 -0.99 -13.43 -5.29
C PHE A 156 -0.23 -12.13 -5.63
N ALA A 157 1.07 -12.06 -5.32
CA ALA A 157 1.91 -10.91 -5.64
C ALA A 157 2.17 -10.72 -7.15
N THR A 158 1.99 -11.78 -7.94
CA THR A 158 2.22 -11.78 -9.38
C THR A 158 0.99 -11.37 -10.17
N VAL A 159 -0.18 -11.93 -9.84
CA VAL A 159 -1.47 -11.64 -10.50
C VAL A 159 -1.99 -10.25 -10.12
N ALA A 160 -1.67 -9.78 -8.92
CA ALA A 160 -2.08 -8.46 -8.49
C ALA A 160 -1.32 -7.34 -9.24
N ASN A 161 -2.06 -6.32 -9.68
CA ASN A 161 -1.46 -5.18 -10.35
C ASN A 161 -0.66 -4.35 -9.33
N HIS A 162 0.64 -4.19 -9.57
CA HIS A 162 1.54 -3.47 -8.67
C HIS A 162 1.41 -1.96 -8.87
N ALA A 163 0.74 -1.29 -7.93
CA ALA A 163 0.39 0.12 -8.05
C ALA A 163 1.48 1.07 -7.53
N PHE A 164 2.27 0.64 -6.55
CA PHE A 164 3.29 1.48 -5.91
C PHE A 164 4.32 0.64 -5.15
N ALA A 165 5.58 1.09 -5.10
CA ALA A 165 6.54 0.66 -4.09
C ALA A 165 7.31 1.86 -3.53
N GLY A 166 7.48 1.92 -2.20
CA GLY A 166 8.22 3.00 -1.56
C GLY A 166 8.21 2.94 -0.05
N ALA A 167 8.59 4.03 0.60
CA ALA A 167 8.72 4.08 2.05
C ALA A 167 7.34 4.11 2.77
N PRO A 168 7.19 3.43 3.93
CA PRO A 168 5.94 3.38 4.68
C PRO A 168 5.40 4.76 5.06
N TRP A 169 6.27 5.75 5.32
CA TRP A 169 5.84 7.08 5.72
C TRP A 169 5.04 7.81 4.63
N ARG A 170 5.34 7.57 3.33
CA ARG A 170 4.56 8.15 2.22
C ARG A 170 3.16 7.57 2.17
N VAL A 171 3.05 6.25 2.37
CA VAL A 171 1.77 5.55 2.49
C VAL A 171 0.99 6.09 3.70
N ARG A 172 1.62 6.17 4.87
CA ARG A 172 1.02 6.69 6.12
C ARG A 172 0.44 8.09 5.95
N ARG A 173 1.12 9.00 5.24
CA ARG A 173 0.65 10.37 5.01
C ARG A 173 -0.66 10.42 4.21
N ARG A 174 -0.89 9.44 3.32
CA ARG A 174 -2.07 9.37 2.44
C ARG A 174 -3.19 8.48 3.00
N LEU A 175 -2.86 7.62 3.97
CA LEU A 175 -3.78 6.73 4.65
C LEU A 175 -4.70 7.52 5.61
N PRO A 176 -6.02 7.24 5.63
CA PRO A 176 -6.93 7.76 6.65
C PRO A 176 -6.43 7.47 8.07
N ALA A 177 -6.69 8.38 9.02
CA ALA A 177 -6.13 8.29 10.37
C ALA A 177 -6.45 6.96 11.06
N TYR A 178 -7.69 6.48 10.93
CA TYR A 178 -8.16 5.22 11.51
C TYR A 178 -7.47 3.96 10.94
N MET A 179 -6.89 4.04 9.73
CA MET A 179 -6.18 2.91 9.12
C MET A 179 -4.69 2.85 9.49
N ARG A 180 -4.13 3.95 10.01
CA ARG A 180 -2.69 4.06 10.33
C ARG A 180 -2.21 3.06 11.38
N PRO A 181 -2.99 2.69 12.41
CA PRO A 181 -2.60 1.66 13.37
C PRO A 181 -2.26 0.33 12.70
N ALA A 182 -3.01 -0.09 11.67
CA ALA A 182 -2.71 -1.32 10.96
C ALA A 182 -1.39 -1.26 10.18
N LEU A 183 -1.09 -0.12 9.55
CA LEU A 183 0.22 0.09 8.91
C LEU A 183 1.37 0.05 9.93
N ALA A 184 1.18 0.63 11.11
CA ALA A 184 2.18 0.56 12.17
C ALA A 184 2.39 -0.88 12.65
N ALA A 185 1.31 -1.62 12.92
CA ALA A 185 1.36 -3.03 13.32
C ALA A 185 2.05 -3.90 12.28
N ALA A 186 1.81 -3.67 10.99
CA ALA A 186 2.47 -4.40 9.91
C ALA A 186 3.96 -4.07 9.80
N VAL A 187 4.36 -2.80 10.00
CA VAL A 187 5.77 -2.40 10.05
C VAL A 187 6.49 -3.04 11.22
N ASP A 188 5.86 -3.07 12.39
CA ASP A 188 6.45 -3.68 13.59
C ASP A 188 6.52 -5.21 13.48
N ALA A 189 5.51 -5.84 12.90
CA ALA A 189 5.56 -7.26 12.58
C ALA A 189 6.67 -7.59 11.58
N ALA A 190 6.80 -6.81 10.50
CA ALA A 190 7.83 -7.03 9.48
C ALA A 190 9.26 -6.79 9.99
N ARG A 191 9.44 -5.93 11.00
CA ARG A 191 10.74 -5.75 11.70
C ARG A 191 11.12 -6.93 12.57
N ARG A 192 10.14 -7.69 13.07
CA ARG A 192 10.34 -8.90 13.88
C ARG A 192 10.54 -10.17 13.03
N GLN A 193 10.42 -10.06 11.71
CA GLN A 193 10.63 -11.15 10.76
C GLN A 193 12.07 -11.19 10.20
N ASP A 194 12.89 -10.17 10.50
CA ASP A 194 14.35 -10.16 10.27
C ASP A 194 15.07 -10.87 11.42
#